data_AF-A0A477BZY0-F1
#
_entry.id   AF-A0A477BZY0-F1
#
_cell.length_a   1.000
_cell.length_b   1.000
_cell.length_c   1.000
_cell.angle_alpha   90.00
_cell.angle_beta   90.00
_cell.angle_gamma   90.00
#
_symmetry.space_group_name_H-M   'P 1'
#
loop_
_entity.id
_entity.type
_entity.pdbx_description
1 polymer ?
#
loop_
_entity_poly.entity_id
_entity_poly.type
_entity_poly.pdbx_seq_one_letter_code
_entity_poly.pdbx_strand_id
1 'polypeptide(L)' 'NKNTYYTENPKKIKTLVQCDLYNSVDFTTKNKTGGTFPAGTVFTITGMAKTKGGTPRLKTKSGYYLTANTKFVKKI' A
#
# COMPACT_ATOMS: atom_id res chain seq x y z
N ASN A 1 -14.80 -5.10 -13.91
CA ASN A 1 -13.37 -5.04 -13.50
C ASN A 1 -13.18 -5.29 -12.01
N LYS A 2 -12.71 -6.49 -11.63
CA LYS A 2 -12.45 -6.87 -10.22
C LYS A 2 -11.18 -6.17 -9.70
N ASN A 3 -11.12 -5.83 -8.41
CA ASN A 3 -9.88 -5.40 -7.77
C ASN A 3 -9.10 -6.64 -7.34
N THR A 4 -7.82 -6.68 -7.71
CA THR A 4 -6.88 -7.74 -7.32
C THR A 4 -5.87 -7.15 -6.35
N TYR A 5 -5.51 -7.92 -5.34
CA TYR A 5 -4.61 -7.46 -4.29
C TYR A 5 -3.50 -8.48 -4.08
N TYR A 6 -2.32 -7.99 -3.68
CA TYR A 6 -1.30 -8.85 -3.10
C TYR A 6 -1.81 -9.44 -1.78
N THR A 7 -1.80 -10.76 -1.68
CA THR A 7 -2.12 -11.52 -0.46
C THR A 7 -0.88 -12.07 0.24
N GLU A 8 0.29 -11.85 -0.36
CA GLU A 8 1.62 -12.22 0.13
C GLU A 8 2.56 -11.01 0.06
N ASN A 9 3.58 -10.97 0.91
CA ASN A 9 4.50 -9.83 0.96
C ASN A 9 5.35 -9.75 -0.32
N PRO A 10 5.18 -8.71 -1.16
CA PRO A 10 5.93 -8.58 -2.42
C PRO A 10 7.40 -8.18 -2.22
N LYS A 11 7.82 -7.81 -0.99
CA LYS A 11 9.15 -7.32 -0.59
C LYS A 11 9.53 -5.96 -1.18
N LYS A 12 9.36 -5.76 -2.49
CA LYS A 12 9.52 -4.48 -3.17
C LYS A 12 8.39 -4.26 -4.15
N ILE A 13 7.94 -3.01 -4.24
CA ILE A 13 6.94 -2.58 -5.21
C ILE A 13 7.33 -1.24 -5.83
N LYS A 14 6.74 -0.95 -6.98
CA LYS A 14 6.71 0.36 -7.63
C LYS A 14 5.27 0.84 -7.73
N THR A 15 5.00 2.11 -7.44
CA THR A 15 3.68 2.71 -7.66
C THR A 15 3.41 2.86 -9.16
N LEU A 16 2.19 2.54 -9.59
CA LEU A 16 1.71 2.72 -10.97
C LEU A 16 0.95 4.04 -11.14
N VAL A 17 0.40 4.56 -10.05
CA VAL A 17 -0.29 5.84 -9.94
C VAL A 17 0.15 6.57 -8.68
N GLN A 18 -0.28 7.82 -8.49
CA GLN A 18 -0.09 8.51 -7.22
C GLN A 18 -0.69 7.69 -6.07
N CYS A 19 0.09 7.48 -5.01
CA CYS A 19 -0.36 6.74 -3.83
C CYS A 19 -0.04 7.49 -2.54
N ASP A 20 -0.94 7.35 -1.58
CA ASP A 20 -0.82 7.94 -0.26
C ASP A 20 -0.38 6.90 0.78
N LEU A 21 0.36 7.36 1.77
CA LEU A 21 0.73 6.55 2.94
C LEU A 21 -0.13 6.90 4.15
N TYR A 22 -0.54 5.85 4.87
CA TYR A 22 -1.46 5.95 6.00
C TYR A 22 -0.85 5.36 7.26
N ASN A 23 -1.11 5.94 8.43
CA ASN A 23 -0.66 5.36 9.71
C ASN A 23 -1.57 4.22 10.22
N SER A 24 -2.64 3.91 9.49
CA SER A 24 -3.60 2.85 9.78
C SER A 24 -3.97 2.07 8.52
N VAL A 25 -4.50 0.86 8.69
CA VAL A 25 -5.06 0.04 7.60
C VAL A 25 -6.35 0.63 7.02
N ASP A 26 -7.02 1.50 7.79
CA ASP A 26 -8.21 2.22 7.38
C ASP A 26 -7.82 3.53 6.68
N PHE A 27 -8.00 3.56 5.36
CA PHE A 27 -7.54 4.66 4.51
C PHE A 27 -8.55 5.81 4.53
N THR A 28 -8.47 6.63 5.58
CA THR A 28 -9.26 7.85 5.77
C THR A 28 -8.37 9.08 5.65
N THR A 29 -8.97 10.26 5.44
CA THR A 29 -8.24 11.54 5.41
C THR A 29 -7.44 11.78 6.69
N LYS A 30 -8.00 11.43 7.87
CA LYS A 30 -7.32 11.55 9.16
C LYS A 30 -6.06 10.69 9.26
N ASN A 31 -6.06 9.52 8.61
CA ASN A 31 -4.96 8.58 8.68
C ASN A 31 -3.87 8.84 7.62
N LYS A 32 -4.16 9.67 6.61
CA LYS A 32 -3.23 10.04 5.52
C LYS A 32 -2.13 10.97 6.04
N THR A 33 -1.09 10.39 6.63
CA THR A 33 -0.03 11.14 7.36
C THR A 33 1.39 10.77 6.92
N GLY A 34 1.57 9.73 6.10
CA GLY A 34 2.91 9.28 5.68
C GLY A 34 3.41 9.94 4.38
N GLY A 35 2.66 10.88 3.82
CA GLY A 35 2.97 11.56 2.56
C GLY A 35 2.20 11.04 1.34
N THR A 36 2.31 11.80 0.25
CA THR A 36 1.73 11.51 -1.08
C THR A 36 2.88 11.30 -2.05
N PHE A 37 2.89 10.19 -2.80
CA PHE A 37 4.00 9.82 -3.66
C PHE A 37 3.53 9.62 -5.10
N PRO A 38 4.25 10.16 -6.10
CA PRO A 38 3.87 10.03 -7.50
C PRO A 38 4.01 8.60 -8.02
N ALA A 39 3.48 8.36 -9.22
CA ALA A 39 3.75 7.13 -9.96
C ALA A 39 5.26 6.94 -10.15
N GLY A 40 5.70 5.69 -10.09
CA GLY A 40 7.09 5.31 -10.25
C GLY A 40 7.93 5.27 -8.98
N THR A 41 7.35 5.64 -7.83
CA THR A 41 8.02 5.57 -6.53
C THR A 41 8.20 4.12 -6.08
N VAL A 42 9.39 3.78 -5.59
CA VAL A 42 9.71 2.43 -5.10
C VAL A 42 9.59 2.36 -3.58
N PHE A 43 8.93 1.33 -3.09
CA PHE A 43 8.80 1.06 -1.65
C PHE A 43 9.37 -0.31 -1.29
N THR A 44 10.08 -0.35 -0.16
CA THR A 44 10.41 -1.61 0.53
C THR A 44 9.27 -1.97 1.47
N ILE A 45 8.78 -3.20 1.35
CA ILE A 45 7.63 -3.73 2.09
C ILE A 45 8.12 -4.73 3.14
N THR A 46 7.92 -4.39 4.41
CA THR A 46 8.38 -5.19 5.55
C THR A 46 7.33 -6.18 6.02
N GLY A 47 6.06 -5.91 5.76
CA GLY A 47 4.96 -6.79 6.15
C GLY A 47 3.63 -6.42 5.49
N MET A 48 2.57 -7.02 6.00
CA MET A 48 1.21 -6.73 5.57
C MET A 48 0.26 -6.73 6.77
N ALA A 49 -0.85 -6.03 6.62
CA ALA A 49 -1.97 -6.07 7.55
C ALA A 49 -3.29 -6.11 6.76
N LYS A 50 -4.39 -6.37 7.43
CA LYS A 50 -5.73 -6.37 6.83
C LYS A 50 -6.65 -5.42 7.59
N THR A 51 -7.57 -4.80 6.87
CA THR A 51 -8.71 -4.12 7.50
C THR A 51 -9.62 -5.14 8.19
N LYS A 52 -10.58 -4.67 8.99
CA LYS A 52 -11.63 -5.54 9.58
C LYS A 52 -12.39 -6.35 8.52
N GLY A 53 -12.59 -5.78 7.33
CA GLY A 53 -13.21 -6.44 6.17
C GLY A 53 -12.25 -7.31 5.35
N GLY A 54 -11.04 -7.59 5.84
CA GLY A 54 -10.08 -8.49 5.19
C GLY A 54 -9.30 -7.89 4.02
N THR A 55 -9.44 -6.58 3.74
CA THR A 55 -8.70 -5.94 2.63
C THR A 55 -7.21 -5.81 3.01
N PRO A 56 -6.28 -6.42 2.26
CA PRO A 56 -4.86 -6.38 2.58
C PRO A 56 -4.24 -5.01 2.27
N ARG A 57 -3.27 -4.61 3.11
CA ARG A 57 -2.46 -3.39 3.04
C ARG A 57 -0.99 -3.76 3.19
N LEU A 58 -0.12 -3.09 2.45
CA LEU A 58 1.33 -3.28 2.50
C LEU A 58 1.91 -2.37 3.58
N LYS A 59 2.73 -2.91 4.48
CA LYS A 59 3.46 -2.13 5.48
C LYS A 59 4.84 -1.76 4.91
N THR A 60 5.11 -0.48 4.76
CA THR A 60 6.39 0.03 4.25
C THR A 60 7.48 -0.06 5.32
N LYS A 61 8.75 0.09 4.92
CA LYS A 61 9.88 0.21 5.85
C LYS A 61 9.73 1.37 6.84
N SER A 62 9.05 2.46 6.46
CA SER A 62 8.75 3.60 7.34
C SER A 62 7.63 3.32 8.36
N GLY A 63 6.99 2.16 8.32
CA GLY A 63 5.93 1.77 9.26
C GLY A 63 4.51 2.16 8.83
N TYR A 64 4.38 2.97 7.77
CA TYR A 64 3.09 3.34 7.19
C TYR A 64 2.52 2.24 6.28
N TYR A 65 1.25 2.38 5.96
CA TYR A 65 0.50 1.48 5.11
C TYR A 65 0.26 2.08 3.73
N LEU A 66 0.37 1.22 2.73
CA LEU A 66 0.14 1.49 1.32
C LEU A 66 -0.87 0.46 0.76
N THR A 67 -1.56 0.82 -0.31
CA THR A 67 -2.49 -0.11 -0.98
C THR A 67 -1.77 -1.37 -1.45
N ALA A 68 -2.43 -2.54 -1.30
CA ALA A 68 -1.97 -3.79 -1.91
C ALA A 68 -2.63 -4.04 -3.28
N ASN A 69 -3.45 -3.13 -3.78
CA ASN A 69 -4.19 -3.29 -5.04
C ASN A 69 -3.24 -3.24 -6.23
N THR A 70 -3.21 -4.30 -7.04
CA THR A 70 -2.24 -4.47 -8.13
C THR A 70 -2.49 -3.54 -9.32
N LYS A 71 -3.62 -2.81 -9.33
CA LYS A 71 -3.84 -1.69 -10.28
C LYS A 71 -3.03 -0.45 -9.92
N PHE A 72 -2.62 -0.31 -8.66
CA PHE A 72 -1.97 0.88 -8.12
C PHE A 72 -0.48 0.66 -7.86
N VAL A 73 -0.08 -0.60 -7.67
CA VAL A 73 1.30 -1.00 -7.35
C VAL A 73 1.66 -2.28 -8.08
N LYS A 74 2.94 -2.43 -8.45
CA LYS A 74 3.48 -3.63 -9.08
C LYS A 74 4.72 -4.11 -8.33
N LYS A 75 4.80 -5.41 -8.04
CA LYS A 75 6.01 -6.07 -7.53
C LYS A 75 7.18 -5.90 -8.51
N ILE A 76 8.36 -5.63 -7.99
CA ILE A 76 9.62 -5.54 -8.74
C ILE A 76 10.70 -6.41 -8.10
#